data_AF-X0XZJ1-F1
#
_entry.id   AF-X0XZJ1-F1
#
_cell.length_a   1.000
_cell.length_b   1.000
_cell.length_c   1.000
_cell.angle_alpha   90.00
_cell.angle_beta   90.00
_cell.angle_gamma   90.00
#
_symmetry.space_group_name_H-M   'P 1'
#
loop_
_entity.id
_entity.type
_entity.pdbx_description
1 polymer ?
#
loop_
_entity_poly.entity_id
_entity_poly.type
_entity_poly.pdbx_seq_one_letter_code
_entity_poly.pdbx_strand_id
1 'polypeptide(L)'
;IELGVEGSSYEERRESYDEGRTKGYVGFEKRYKNRWRRSIGFRAENVNVDDDIEVFRMDANNVVQAYTPAAPKAILDVRGDETLFGVKFGIGRDLTDDRFNPSKGHNFNVGYEQLAGDYTFGILRGVYGRYETLHEDLAERKTILATKLLGATVLGDAPPFEKFYAGGTGTYGLRGFDYRGVSTRATRRSPVWDW
;
A
#
# COMPACT_ATOMS: atom_id res chain seq x y z
N ILE A 1 -6.88 23.47 13.08
CA ILE A 1 -5.72 22.59 12.86
C ILE A 1 -6.10 21.28 13.51
N GLU A 2 -5.89 20.17 12.82
CA GLU A 2 -6.23 18.81 13.28
C GLU A 2 -4.93 18.07 13.59
N LEU A 3 -4.93 17.32 14.69
CA LEU A 3 -3.84 16.44 15.12
C LEU A 3 -4.32 14.99 14.99
N GLY A 4 -3.53 14.17 14.31
CA GLY A 4 -3.69 12.72 14.28
C GLY A 4 -2.51 12.05 14.95
N VAL A 5 -2.78 11.11 15.83
CA VAL A 5 -1.77 10.22 16.42
C VAL A 5 -2.27 8.79 16.22
N GLU A 6 -1.41 7.94 15.67
CA GLU A 6 -1.73 6.56 15.38
C GLU A 6 -0.55 5.67 15.80
N GLY A 7 -0.86 4.55 16.45
CA GLY A 7 0.08 3.48 16.74
C GLY A 7 -0.54 2.17 16.28
N SER A 8 0.25 1.34 15.58
CA SER A 8 -0.19 0.03 15.13
C SER A 8 0.94 -0.99 15.25
N SER A 9 0.55 -2.23 15.56
CA SER A 9 1.45 -3.37 15.61
C SER A 9 0.69 -4.57 15.05
N TYR A 10 1.26 -5.25 14.07
CA TYR A 10 0.64 -6.43 13.48
C TYR A 10 1.69 -7.39 12.95
N GLU A 11 1.26 -8.64 12.74
CA GLU A 11 2.06 -9.69 12.15
C GLU A 11 1.25 -10.30 11.00
N GLU A 12 1.84 -10.35 9.82
CA GLU A 12 1.20 -10.91 8.62
C GLU A 12 2.08 -12.02 8.05
N ARG A 13 1.54 -13.25 8.02
CA ARG A 13 2.17 -14.34 7.28
C ARG A 13 2.03 -14.13 5.78
N ARG A 14 3.15 -14.20 5.06
CA ARG A 14 3.17 -14.17 3.59
C ARG A 14 3.35 -15.58 3.06
N GLU A 15 3.23 -15.74 1.75
CA GLU A 15 3.46 -17.03 1.09
C GLU A 15 4.92 -17.52 1.20
N SER A 16 5.88 -16.66 1.55
CA SER A 16 7.32 -16.99 1.55
C SER A 16 8.15 -16.36 2.68
N TYR A 17 7.54 -15.54 3.54
CA TYR A 17 8.16 -14.97 4.75
C TYR A 17 7.07 -14.48 5.70
N ASP A 18 7.37 -14.34 6.99
CA ASP A 18 6.51 -13.70 7.97
C ASP A 18 6.98 -12.25 8.17
N GLU A 19 6.03 -11.32 8.29
CA GLU A 19 6.31 -9.89 8.39
C GLU A 19 5.65 -9.31 9.64
N GLY A 20 6.45 -8.95 10.63
CA GLY A 20 6.05 -8.16 11.78
C GLY A 20 6.24 -6.67 11.50
N ARG A 21 5.24 -5.83 11.79
CA ARG A 21 5.39 -4.37 11.71
C ARG A 21 4.90 -3.69 12.96
N THR A 22 5.72 -2.79 13.48
CA THR A 22 5.37 -1.84 14.54
C THR A 22 5.54 -0.42 14.02
N LYS A 23 4.48 0.39 14.09
CA LYS A 23 4.44 1.72 13.51
C LYS A 23 3.87 2.74 14.48
N GLY A 24 4.54 3.88 14.58
CA GLY A 24 4.05 5.12 15.18
C GLY A 24 3.92 6.22 14.12
N TYR A 25 2.85 7.00 14.22
CA TYR A 25 2.60 8.13 13.32
C TYR A 25 2.03 9.33 14.07
N VAL A 26 2.53 10.52 13.75
CA VAL A 26 1.99 11.80 14.21
C VAL A 26 1.81 12.71 13.00
N GLY A 27 0.61 13.25 12.82
CA GLY A 27 0.27 14.09 11.68
C GLY A 27 -0.50 15.35 12.06
N PHE A 28 -0.24 16.42 11.31
CA PHE A 28 -0.93 17.70 11.43
C PHE A 28 -1.58 18.04 10.11
N GLU A 29 -2.87 18.39 10.13
CA GLU A 29 -3.59 18.89 8.96
C GLU A 29 -4.17 20.29 9.20
N LYS A 30 -4.01 21.16 8.21
CA LYS A 30 -4.68 22.45 8.15
C LYS A 30 -5.66 22.48 6.99
N ARG A 31 -6.94 22.64 7.32
CA ARG A 31 -8.03 22.89 6.38
C ARG A 31 -8.27 24.38 6.22
N TYR A 32 -8.34 24.84 4.99
CA TYR A 32 -8.55 26.25 4.62
C TYR A 32 -9.98 26.48 4.14
N LYS A 33 -10.47 27.73 4.23
CA LYS A 33 -11.84 28.11 3.82
C LYS A 33 -12.15 27.79 2.35
N ASN A 34 -11.14 27.81 1.49
CA ASN A 34 -11.22 27.46 0.07
C ASN A 34 -11.21 25.93 -0.21
N ARG A 35 -11.44 25.12 0.84
CA ARG A 35 -11.47 23.65 0.85
C ARG A 35 -10.13 22.96 0.55
N TRP A 36 -9.03 23.71 0.51
CA TRP A 36 -7.70 23.12 0.46
C TRP A 36 -7.31 22.54 1.81
N ARG A 37 -6.52 21.48 1.75
CA ARG A 37 -5.95 20.79 2.91
C ARG A 37 -4.46 20.64 2.67
N ARG A 38 -3.68 20.99 3.67
CA ARG A 38 -2.23 20.76 3.69
C ARG A 38 -1.91 19.97 4.95
N SER A 39 -1.09 18.94 4.81
CA SER A 39 -0.67 18.12 5.93
C SER A 39 0.82 17.88 5.94
N ILE A 40 1.34 17.71 7.15
CA ILE A 40 2.69 17.21 7.43
C ILE A 40 2.55 16.09 8.44
N GLY A 41 3.29 15.00 8.27
CA GLY A 41 3.29 13.88 9.20
C GLY A 41 4.66 13.25 9.34
N PHE A 42 4.84 12.57 10.46
CA PHE A 42 6.05 11.89 10.86
C PHE A 42 5.71 10.43 11.14
N ARG A 43 6.45 9.51 10.53
CA ARG A 43 6.32 8.06 10.71
C ARG A 43 7.61 7.53 11.34
N ALA A 44 7.49 6.66 12.32
CA ALA A 44 8.56 5.77 12.75
C ALA A 44 8.02 4.34 12.65
N GLU A 45 8.75 3.47 11.99
CA GLU A 45 8.32 2.09 11.74
C GLU A 45 9.50 1.16 11.92
N ASN A 46 9.23 0.01 12.52
CA ASN A 46 10.14 -1.11 12.56
C ASN A 46 9.45 -2.29 11.85
N VAL A 47 10.18 -2.90 10.92
CA VAL A 47 9.73 -4.04 10.13
C VAL A 47 10.66 -5.19 10.45
N ASN A 48 10.09 -6.26 11.00
CA ASN A 48 10.77 -7.52 11.22
C ASN A 48 10.39 -8.48 10.09
N VAL A 49 11.39 -8.97 9.36
CA VAL A 49 11.21 -9.97 8.32
C VAL A 49 11.85 -11.26 8.78
N ASP A 50 11.02 -12.28 8.98
CA ASP A 50 11.42 -13.65 9.29
C ASP A 50 11.11 -14.54 8.09
N ASP A 51 12.02 -15.43 7.72
CA ASP A 51 11.88 -16.32 6.56
C ASP A 51 11.84 -17.81 6.93
N ASP A 52 11.66 -18.11 8.21
CA ASP A 52 11.49 -19.47 8.75
C ASP A 52 10.11 -20.06 8.43
N ILE A 53 9.66 -19.99 7.16
CA ILE A 53 8.49 -20.73 6.69
C ILE A 53 8.89 -22.17 6.41
N GLU A 54 8.55 -23.09 7.32
CA GLU A 54 8.63 -24.52 7.04
C GLU A 54 7.45 -24.96 6.15
N VAL A 55 7.72 -25.38 4.91
CA VAL A 55 6.72 -26.02 4.06
C VAL A 55 6.95 -27.52 4.07
N PHE A 56 5.95 -28.27 4.53
CA PHE A 56 5.97 -29.72 4.45
C PHE A 56 5.56 -30.16 3.04
N ARG A 57 6.48 -30.80 2.33
CA ARG A 57 6.15 -31.50 1.08
C ARG A 57 6.18 -33.00 1.33
N MET A 58 5.15 -33.69 0.86
CA MET A 58 5.18 -35.13 0.67
C MET A 58 5.89 -35.41 -0.66
N ASP A 59 6.96 -36.19 -0.60
CA ASP A 59 7.60 -36.70 -1.80
C ASP A 59 6.78 -37.85 -2.43
N ALA A 60 7.22 -38.34 -3.59
CA ALA A 60 6.57 -39.46 -4.29
C ALA A 60 6.59 -40.78 -3.49
N ASN A 61 7.32 -40.83 -2.38
CA ASN A 61 7.46 -41.97 -1.49
C ASN A 61 6.71 -41.78 -0.16
N ASN A 62 5.83 -40.77 -0.06
CA ASN A 62 5.08 -40.39 1.15
C ASN A 62 5.96 -39.99 2.35
N VAL A 63 7.19 -39.54 2.11
CA VAL A 63 8.04 -38.96 3.14
C VAL A 63 7.69 -37.48 3.29
N VAL A 64 7.32 -37.08 4.50
CA VAL A 64 7.12 -35.67 4.86
C VAL A 64 8.49 -35.06 5.12
N GLN A 65 8.96 -34.20 4.22
CA GLN A 65 10.19 -33.45 4.40
C GLN A 65 9.85 -31.97 4.64
N ALA A 66 10.31 -31.43 5.77
CA ALA A 66 10.33 -29.99 6.00
C ALA A 66 11.30 -29.37 4.99
N TYR A 67 10.77 -28.49 4.14
CA TYR A 67 11.53 -27.75 3.16
C TYR A 67 11.25 -26.27 3.36
N THR A 68 12.25 -25.49 3.76
CA THR A 68 12.16 -24.03 3.71
C THR A 68 12.16 -23.63 2.23
N PRO A 69 11.06 -23.11 1.66
CA PRO A 69 11.10 -22.58 0.32
C PRO A 69 12.12 -21.45 0.33
N ALA A 70 13.18 -21.59 -0.48
CA ALA A 70 14.21 -20.56 -0.56
C ALA A 70 13.52 -19.24 -0.91
N ALA A 71 13.40 -18.36 0.09
CA ALA A 71 12.80 -17.06 -0.08
C ALA A 71 13.55 -16.34 -1.22
N PRO A 72 12.87 -15.51 -2.03
CA PRO A 72 13.55 -14.75 -3.07
C PRO A 72 14.76 -14.02 -2.48
N LYS A 73 15.90 -13.95 -3.19
CA LYS A 73 17.12 -13.32 -2.66
C LYS A 73 16.89 -11.93 -2.05
N ALA A 74 16.00 -11.14 -2.67
CA ALA A 74 15.63 -9.82 -2.16
C ALA A 74 14.98 -9.84 -0.76
N ILE A 75 14.34 -10.94 -0.35
CA ILE A 75 13.80 -11.14 1.01
C ILE A 75 14.89 -11.60 1.97
N LEU A 76 15.78 -12.49 1.51
CA LEU A 76 16.94 -12.92 2.30
C LEU A 76 17.86 -11.74 2.68
N ASP A 77 18.01 -10.78 1.76
CA ASP A 77 18.86 -9.60 1.96
C ASP A 77 18.30 -8.61 3.00
N VAL A 78 17.01 -8.70 3.34
CA VAL A 78 16.34 -7.80 4.30
C VAL A 78 15.89 -8.54 5.58
N ARG A 79 16.44 -9.74 5.83
CA ARG A 79 16.10 -10.57 6.99
C ARG A 79 16.53 -9.85 8.27
N GLY A 80 15.61 -9.76 9.24
CA GLY A 80 15.84 -9.13 10.54
C GLY A 80 15.02 -7.86 10.75
N ASP A 81 15.47 -7.03 11.69
CA ASP A 81 14.81 -5.79 12.08
C ASP A 81 15.32 -4.61 11.26
N GLU A 82 14.42 -3.97 10.53
CA GLU A 82 14.68 -2.80 9.70
C GLU A 82 13.88 -1.60 10.24
N THR A 83 14.57 -0.50 10.53
CA THR A 83 13.98 0.71 11.11
C THR A 83 13.91 1.84 10.09
N LEU A 84 12.72 2.41 9.95
CA LEU A 84 12.40 3.47 9.02
C LEU A 84 11.79 4.69 9.73
N PHE A 85 12.28 5.86 9.37
CA PHE A 85 11.73 7.15 9.76
C PHE A 85 11.28 7.91 8.51
N GLY A 86 10.06 8.43 8.53
CA GLY A 86 9.44 9.08 7.39
C GLY A 86 8.94 10.47 7.70
N VAL A 87 9.12 11.40 6.75
CA VAL A 87 8.43 12.70 6.74
C VAL A 87 7.50 12.74 5.53
N LYS A 88 6.22 12.99 5.79
CA LYS A 88 5.16 13.01 4.80
C LYS A 88 4.60 14.41 4.63
N PHE A 89 4.48 14.84 3.39
CA PHE A 89 3.78 16.06 2.99
C PHE A 89 2.56 15.70 2.18
N GLY A 90 1.43 16.33 2.47
CA GLY A 90 0.16 16.10 1.78
C GLY A 90 -0.50 17.39 1.33
N ILE A 91 -1.12 17.33 0.16
CA ILE A 91 -2.01 18.37 -0.34
C ILE A 91 -3.26 17.73 -0.91
N GLY A 92 -4.41 18.30 -0.57
CA GLY A 92 -5.67 17.81 -1.07
C GLY A 92 -6.71 18.90 -1.20
N ARG A 93 -7.74 18.60 -1.96
CA ARG A 93 -8.91 19.46 -2.10
C ARG A 93 -10.14 18.60 -2.33
N ASP A 94 -11.24 19.02 -1.73
CA ASP A 94 -12.52 18.33 -1.85
C ASP A 94 -13.59 19.33 -2.28
N LEU A 95 -14.05 19.20 -3.52
CA LEU A 95 -15.07 20.04 -4.13
C LEU A 95 -16.34 19.24 -4.44
N THR A 96 -16.51 18.05 -3.84
CA THR A 96 -17.76 17.32 -3.99
C THR A 96 -18.92 18.08 -3.32
N ASP A 97 -20.12 17.79 -3.83
CA ASP A 97 -21.38 18.30 -3.31
C ASP A 97 -21.77 17.63 -1.99
N ASP A 98 -21.59 16.31 -1.90
CA ASP A 98 -21.81 15.52 -0.70
C ASP A 98 -20.56 14.68 -0.34
N ARG A 99 -20.37 14.40 0.96
CA ARG A 99 -19.21 13.66 1.47
C ARG A 99 -19.38 12.14 1.34
N PHE A 100 -20.61 11.66 1.46
CA PHE A 100 -20.93 10.23 1.53
C PHE A 100 -21.50 9.70 0.22
N ASN A 101 -22.31 10.51 -0.46
CA ASN A 101 -22.93 10.17 -1.74
C ASN A 101 -22.77 11.29 -2.78
N PRO A 102 -21.53 11.55 -3.24
CA PRO A 102 -21.25 12.62 -4.19
C PRO A 102 -21.93 12.39 -5.54
N SER A 103 -22.61 13.41 -6.06
CA SER A 103 -23.24 13.40 -7.39
C SER A 103 -22.52 14.31 -8.38
N LYS A 104 -21.80 15.31 -7.89
CA LYS A 104 -21.07 16.30 -8.69
C LYS A 104 -19.75 16.71 -8.03
N GLY A 105 -18.80 17.10 -8.86
CA GLY A 105 -17.52 17.67 -8.42
C GLY A 105 -16.39 16.66 -8.40
N HIS A 106 -15.31 17.01 -7.73
CA HIS A 106 -14.11 16.18 -7.69
C HIS A 106 -13.37 16.36 -6.37
N ASN A 107 -12.56 15.37 -6.04
CA ASN A 107 -11.61 15.43 -4.95
C ASN A 107 -10.26 14.90 -5.40
N PHE A 108 -9.22 15.35 -4.72
CA PHE A 108 -7.91 14.76 -4.87
C PHE A 108 -7.12 14.84 -3.58
N ASN A 109 -6.19 13.90 -3.44
CA ASN A 109 -5.19 13.90 -2.40
C ASN A 109 -3.88 13.38 -2.99
N VAL A 110 -2.85 14.21 -2.94
CA VAL A 110 -1.50 13.88 -3.36
C VAL A 110 -0.59 14.00 -2.14
N GLY A 111 0.25 13.01 -1.94
CA GLY A 111 1.21 13.00 -0.85
C GLY A 111 2.56 12.49 -1.31
N TYR A 112 3.60 13.10 -0.75
CA TYR A 112 4.98 12.65 -0.89
C TYR A 112 5.53 12.30 0.49
N GLU A 113 6.19 11.17 0.61
CA GLU A 113 6.81 10.70 1.84
C GLU A 113 8.27 10.37 1.57
N GLN A 114 9.18 11.03 2.28
CA GLN A 114 10.61 10.70 2.24
C GLN A 114 10.92 9.83 3.45
N LEU A 115 11.51 8.68 3.21
CA LEU A 115 11.95 7.73 4.23
C LEU A 115 13.47 7.69 4.34
N ALA A 116 13.96 7.44 5.54
CA ALA A 116 15.36 7.30 5.91
C ALA A 116 15.48 6.30 7.07
N GLY A 117 16.70 5.89 7.42
CA GLY A 117 16.98 4.83 8.37
C GLY A 117 17.87 3.81 7.69
N ASP A 118 17.49 2.54 7.74
CA ASP A 118 18.23 1.48 7.04
C ASP A 118 18.06 1.56 5.51
N TYR A 119 16.93 2.13 5.05
CA TYR A 119 16.69 2.46 3.64
C TYR A 119 16.33 3.93 3.46
N THR A 120 16.75 4.49 2.32
CA THR A 120 16.41 5.87 1.94
C THR A 120 15.74 5.91 0.58
N PHE A 121 14.44 6.21 0.57
CA PHE A 121 13.64 6.27 -0.65
C PHE A 121 12.44 7.20 -0.47
N GLY A 122 11.88 7.65 -1.59
CA GLY A 122 10.68 8.49 -1.63
C GLY A 122 9.47 7.69 -2.09
N ILE A 123 8.29 7.98 -1.55
CA ILE A 123 7.01 7.49 -2.05
C ILE A 123 6.19 8.69 -2.51
N LEU A 124 5.76 8.69 -3.77
CA LEU A 124 4.76 9.61 -4.28
C LEU A 124 3.45 8.86 -4.49
N ARG A 125 2.35 9.38 -3.93
CA ARG A 125 1.01 8.79 -4.06
C ARG A 125 -0.01 9.85 -4.41
N GLY A 126 -0.93 9.50 -5.30
CA GLY A 126 -2.04 10.34 -5.70
C GLY A 126 -3.34 9.55 -5.82
N VAL A 127 -4.43 10.16 -5.37
CA VAL A 127 -5.79 9.70 -5.65
C VAL A 127 -6.59 10.87 -6.18
N TYR A 128 -7.33 10.64 -7.26
CA TYR A 128 -8.25 11.59 -7.85
C TYR A 128 -9.61 10.93 -8.07
N GLY A 129 -10.68 11.57 -7.59
CA GLY A 129 -12.05 11.14 -7.78
C GLY A 129 -12.85 12.23 -8.48
N ARG A 130 -13.66 11.87 -9.46
CA ARG A 130 -14.58 12.80 -10.15
C ARG A 130 -15.95 12.16 -10.29
N TYR A 131 -16.97 12.97 -10.04
CA TYR A 131 -18.38 12.59 -10.09
C TYR A 131 -19.11 13.56 -11.02
N GLU A 132 -19.85 12.99 -11.96
CA GLU A 132 -20.61 13.75 -12.95
C GLU A 132 -21.99 13.14 -13.11
N THR A 133 -23.02 13.90 -12.76
CA THR A 133 -24.42 13.49 -13.01
C THR A 133 -24.68 13.57 -14.51
N LEU A 134 -24.91 12.43 -15.14
CA LEU A 134 -25.19 12.33 -16.57
C LEU A 134 -26.67 12.58 -16.87
N HIS A 135 -27.55 12.13 -15.98
CA HIS A 135 -28.99 12.23 -16.14
C HIS A 135 -29.66 12.31 -14.77
N GLU A 136 -30.77 13.04 -14.70
CA GLU A 136 -31.64 13.14 -13.54
C GLU A 136 -33.09 13.11 -14.04
N ASP A 137 -33.88 12.19 -13.49
CA ASP A 137 -35.28 12.03 -13.90
C ASP A 137 -36.23 12.93 -13.10
N LEU A 138 -37.52 12.92 -13.45
CA LEU A 138 -38.56 13.70 -12.77
C LEU A 138 -38.80 13.25 -11.31
N ALA A 139 -38.32 12.07 -10.93
CA ALA A 139 -38.36 11.54 -9.57
C ALA A 139 -37.05 11.79 -8.80
N GLU A 140 -36.19 12.69 -9.31
CA GLU A 140 -34.89 13.09 -8.74
C GLU A 140 -33.88 11.94 -8.61
N ARG A 141 -34.06 10.85 -9.38
CA ARG A 141 -33.10 9.75 -9.46
C ARG A 141 -31.98 10.12 -10.42
N LYS A 142 -30.75 10.10 -9.90
CA LYS A 142 -29.54 10.51 -10.60
C LYS A 142 -28.77 9.32 -11.15
N THR A 143 -28.40 9.38 -12.42
CA THR A 143 -27.38 8.52 -13.01
C THR A 143 -26.05 9.26 -12.97
N ILE A 144 -25.07 8.71 -12.25
CA ILE A 144 -23.80 9.36 -11.95
C ILE A 144 -22.66 8.55 -12.57
N LEU A 145 -21.80 9.22 -13.34
CA LEU A 145 -20.52 8.69 -13.76
C LEU A 145 -19.48 8.99 -12.67
N ALA A 146 -18.96 7.93 -12.05
CA ALA A 146 -17.88 8.01 -11.07
C ALA A 146 -16.56 7.53 -11.68
N THR A 147 -15.54 8.38 -11.66
CA THR A 147 -14.18 8.06 -12.10
C THR A 147 -13.23 8.13 -10.91
N LYS A 148 -12.42 7.10 -10.72
CA LYS A 148 -11.36 7.05 -9.69
C LYS A 148 -10.04 6.70 -10.34
N LEU A 149 -9.04 7.55 -10.13
CA LEU A 149 -7.65 7.31 -10.51
C LEU A 149 -6.83 7.17 -9.23
N LEU A 150 -6.03 6.11 -9.16
CA LEU A 150 -5.08 5.88 -8.08
C LEU A 150 -3.72 5.62 -8.72
N GLY A 151 -2.71 6.34 -8.25
CA GLY A 151 -1.33 6.17 -8.69
C GLY A 151 -0.39 6.23 -7.50
N ALA A 152 0.65 5.41 -7.52
CA ALA A 152 1.74 5.47 -6.57
C ALA A 152 3.04 5.05 -7.25
N THR A 153 4.15 5.64 -6.85
CA THR A 153 5.48 5.24 -7.28
C THR A 153 6.47 5.39 -6.14
N VAL A 154 7.45 4.51 -6.15
CA VAL A 154 8.67 4.63 -5.36
C VAL A 154 9.69 5.43 -6.18
N LEU A 155 10.48 6.25 -5.50
CA LEU A 155 11.62 6.98 -6.01
C LEU A 155 12.87 6.50 -5.24
N GLY A 156 13.83 5.88 -5.93
CA GLY A 156 14.98 5.23 -5.31
C GLY A 156 14.76 3.74 -5.05
N ASP A 157 15.71 3.12 -4.34
CA ASP A 157 15.70 1.69 -4.05
C ASP A 157 14.94 1.42 -2.75
N ALA A 158 13.66 1.09 -2.87
CA ALA A 158 12.86 0.66 -1.73
C ALA A 158 12.99 -0.85 -1.49
N PRO A 159 12.96 -1.28 -0.23
CA PRO A 159 12.98 -2.69 0.12
C PRO A 159 11.71 -3.40 -0.37
N PRO A 160 11.73 -4.73 -0.52
CA PRO A 160 10.61 -5.48 -1.12
C PRO A 160 9.29 -5.38 -0.35
N PHE A 161 9.34 -5.10 0.95
CA PHE A 161 8.16 -4.94 1.79
C PHE A 161 7.41 -3.61 1.54
N GLU A 162 7.98 -2.67 0.78
CA GLU A 162 7.32 -1.41 0.36
C GLU A 162 6.73 -1.48 -1.07
N LYS A 163 6.62 -2.70 -1.63
CA LYS A 163 6.00 -2.91 -2.95
C LYS A 163 4.51 -2.55 -2.94
N PHE A 164 4.06 -1.95 -4.03
CA PHE A 164 2.64 -1.73 -4.26
C PHE A 164 1.96 -2.96 -4.85
N TYR A 165 0.79 -3.27 -4.32
CA TYR A 165 -0.08 -4.34 -4.78
C TYR A 165 -1.47 -3.76 -5.09
N ALA A 166 -2.16 -4.34 -6.06
CA ALA A 166 -3.56 -4.05 -6.34
C ALA A 166 -4.39 -5.33 -6.43
N GLY A 167 -5.69 -5.21 -6.19
CA GLY A 167 -6.63 -6.34 -6.18
C GLY A 167 -7.37 -6.51 -4.85
N GLY A 168 -8.49 -7.23 -4.89
CA GLY A 168 -9.40 -7.37 -3.77
C GLY A 168 -10.26 -6.13 -3.53
N THR A 169 -10.59 -5.87 -2.26
CA THR A 169 -11.46 -4.77 -1.82
C THR A 169 -10.65 -3.70 -1.05
N GLY A 170 -11.13 -2.45 -1.05
CA GLY A 170 -10.55 -1.37 -0.25
C GLY A 170 -9.84 -0.30 -1.09
N THR A 171 -8.86 0.37 -0.48
CA THR A 171 -8.21 1.56 -1.06
C THR A 171 -7.52 1.28 -2.40
N TYR A 172 -6.81 0.15 -2.48
CA TYR A 172 -6.14 -0.38 -3.69
C TYR A 172 -6.91 -1.55 -4.32
N GLY A 173 -8.18 -1.70 -3.93
CA GLY A 173 -9.03 -2.76 -4.44
C GLY A 173 -9.32 -2.56 -5.92
N LEU A 174 -9.05 -3.59 -6.70
CA LEU A 174 -9.47 -3.70 -8.08
C LEU A 174 -10.41 -4.91 -8.15
N ARG A 175 -11.71 -4.65 -8.31
CA ARG A 175 -12.70 -5.73 -8.38
C ARG A 175 -12.41 -6.61 -9.59
N GLY A 176 -12.65 -7.91 -9.43
CA GLY A 176 -12.31 -8.93 -10.43
C GLY A 176 -10.89 -9.47 -10.30
N PHE A 177 -10.07 -8.96 -9.37
CA PHE A 177 -8.78 -9.53 -9.01
C PHE A 177 -8.78 -9.94 -7.55
N ASP A 178 -8.09 -11.04 -7.26
CA ASP A 178 -7.86 -11.50 -5.89
C ASP A 178 -7.04 -10.47 -5.09
N TYR A 179 -7.06 -10.59 -3.77
CA TYR A 179 -6.27 -9.75 -2.89
C TYR A 179 -4.78 -9.82 -3.28
N ARG A 180 -4.18 -8.66 -3.60
CA ARG A 180 -2.81 -8.55 -4.15
C ARG A 180 -2.55 -9.31 -5.46
N GLY A 181 -3.60 -9.65 -6.21
CA GLY A 181 -3.51 -10.40 -7.46
C GLY A 181 -2.78 -9.66 -8.60
N VAL A 182 -2.70 -8.33 -8.53
CA VAL A 182 -1.93 -7.49 -9.46
C VAL A 182 -0.65 -7.04 -8.77
N SER A 183 0.49 -7.61 -9.19
CA SER A 183 1.81 -7.32 -8.63
C SER A 183 2.94 -7.71 -9.58
N THR A 184 4.13 -7.19 -9.31
CA THR A 184 5.36 -7.69 -9.95
C THR A 184 5.65 -9.10 -9.42
N ARG A 185 5.61 -10.10 -10.31
CA ARG A 185 5.98 -11.47 -9.96
C ARG A 185 7.49 -11.64 -10.10
N ALA A 186 8.12 -12.28 -9.11
CA ALA A 186 9.52 -12.67 -9.23
C ALA A 186 9.64 -13.79 -10.26
N THR A 187 10.50 -13.61 -11.27
CA THR A 187 10.81 -14.67 -12.23
C THR A 187 11.63 -15.74 -11.51
N ARG A 188 11.08 -16.95 -11.35
CA ARG A 188 11.84 -18.11 -10.87
C ARG A 188 12.88 -18.45 -11.93
N ARG A 189 14.15 -18.06 -11.73
CA ARG A 189 15.25 -18.60 -12.53
C ARG A 189 15.46 -20.05 -12.09
N SER A 190 15.01 -21.00 -12.90
CA SER A 190 15.34 -22.42 -12.69
C SER A 190 16.87 -22.56 -12.64
N PRO A 191 17.43 -23.45 -11.80
CA PRO A 191 18.83 -23.84 -11.93
C PRO A 191 18.97 -24.47 -13.32
N VAL A 192 19.71 -23.80 -14.21
CA VAL A 192 20.22 -24.46 -15.41
C VAL A 192 21.37 -25.32 -14.90
N TRP A 193 21.16 -26.63 -14.90
CA TRP A 193 22.24 -27.59 -14.75
C TRP A 193 23.12 -27.47 -16.00
N ASP A 194 24.25 -26.78 -15.89
CA ASP A 194 25.35 -26.96 -16.82
C ASP A 194 26.07 -28.26 -16.41
N TRP A 195 26.23 -29.13 -17.40
CA TRP A 195 26.89 -30.44 -17.33
C TRP A 195 28.41 -30.31 -17.28
#